data_AF-B2A6L3-F1
#
_entry.id   AF-B2A6L3-F1
#
_cell.length_a   1.000
_cell.length_b   1.000
_cell.length_c   1.000
_cell.angle_alpha   90.00
_cell.angle_beta   90.00
_cell.angle_gamma   90.00
#
_symmetry.space_group_name_H-M   'P 1'
#
loop_
_entity.id
_entity.type
_entity.pdbx_description
1 polymer ?
#
loop_
_entity_poly.entity_id
_entity_poly.type
_entity_poly.pdbx_seq_one_letter_code
_entity_poly.pdbx_strand_id
1 'polypeptide(L)'
;MVYTRRSTINAIFRGGLEVFRSWYDVAEICMNGHVTNSSVNKNSQHCQDYCEKCGEKTIRECQDCSTPIRGKLHVEGGFGSTHYYAPSYCHKCGNPFPWTEATLKAAKELAQEVEEFSQEDIDIFTASLDDLIVDNPHTKVAAVKFKKILSKAQQPMKDAIYQLLIDTVSETARKIVWPDI
;
A
#
# COMPACT_ATOMS: atom_id res chain seq x y z
N MET A 1 -1.31 1.50 -42.39
CA MET A 1 -0.76 2.78 -41.87
C MET A 1 -1.94 3.64 -41.44
N VAL A 2 -2.34 3.55 -40.17
CA VAL A 2 -3.52 4.26 -39.64
C VAL A 2 -3.04 5.11 -38.47
N TYR A 3 -2.99 6.42 -38.68
CA TYR A 3 -2.63 7.40 -37.65
C TYR A 3 -3.75 7.47 -36.61
N THR A 4 -3.50 6.98 -35.39
CA THR A 4 -4.39 7.20 -34.25
C THR A 4 -4.18 8.61 -33.69
N ARG A 5 -5.29 9.34 -33.62
CA ARG A 5 -5.41 10.75 -33.23
C ARG A 5 -4.83 11.01 -31.82
N ARG A 6 -3.91 11.96 -31.74
CA ARG A 6 -3.57 12.67 -30.50
C ARG A 6 -4.76 13.54 -30.10
N SER A 7 -5.43 13.24 -28.99
CA SER A 7 -6.34 14.19 -28.34
C SER A 7 -5.53 15.20 -27.54
N THR A 8 -5.12 16.29 -28.20
CA THR A 8 -4.70 17.52 -27.52
C THR A 8 -5.96 18.32 -27.18
N ILE A 9 -6.33 18.38 -25.91
CA ILE A 9 -7.35 19.32 -25.43
C ILE A 9 -6.72 20.71 -25.50
N ASN A 10 -7.20 21.54 -26.44
CA ASN A 10 -6.89 22.97 -26.49
C ASN A 10 -7.69 23.69 -25.41
N ALA A 11 -7.01 24.25 -24.42
CA ALA A 11 -7.59 25.14 -23.42
C ALA A 11 -7.54 26.60 -23.91
N ILE A 12 -8.67 27.30 -23.82
CA ILE A 12 -8.71 28.76 -23.80
C ILE A 12 -9.03 29.16 -22.36
N PHE A 13 -8.05 29.66 -21.61
CA PHE A 13 -8.30 30.42 -20.38
C PHE A 13 -7.24 31.51 -20.19
N ARG A 14 -7.71 32.76 -20.08
CA ARG A 14 -6.95 33.93 -19.64
C ARG A 14 -6.88 33.91 -18.12
N GLY A 15 -5.67 33.89 -17.56
CA GLY A 15 -5.42 33.95 -16.11
C GLY A 15 -4.24 33.04 -15.74
N GLY A 16 -3.05 33.61 -15.64
CA GLY A 16 -1.80 32.88 -15.46
C GLY A 16 -1.73 32.11 -14.14
N LEU A 17 -2.00 30.81 -14.21
CA LEU A 17 -1.37 29.81 -13.36
C LEU A 17 -0.43 29.02 -14.26
N GLU A 18 0.87 29.00 -13.96
CA GLU A 18 1.77 28.03 -14.59
C GLU A 18 1.28 26.62 -14.21
N VAL A 19 0.73 25.89 -15.17
CA VAL A 19 0.29 24.51 -14.96
C VAL A 19 1.54 23.64 -15.02
N PHE A 20 2.16 23.40 -13.86
CA PHE A 20 3.26 22.46 -13.75
C PHE A 20 2.79 21.07 -14.20
N ARG A 21 3.49 20.45 -15.16
CA ARG A 21 3.17 19.08 -15.58
C ARG A 21 3.49 18.13 -14.43
N SER A 22 2.61 17.17 -14.20
CA SER A 22 2.87 16.07 -13.26
C SER A 22 2.59 14.72 -13.91
N TRP A 23 3.38 13.71 -13.53
CA TRP A 23 3.22 12.35 -14.02
C TRP A 23 3.70 11.34 -12.99
N TYR A 24 3.11 10.15 -13.00
CA TYR A 24 3.59 9.03 -12.20
C TYR A 24 4.66 8.24 -12.96
N ASP A 25 5.72 7.86 -12.26
CA ASP A 25 6.64 6.84 -12.72
C ASP A 25 6.05 5.42 -12.57
N VAL A 26 6.84 4.41 -12.86
CA VAL A 26 6.53 3.01 -12.57
C VAL A 26 7.36 2.57 -11.35
N ALA A 27 6.71 1.89 -10.41
CA ALA A 27 7.41 1.23 -9.31
C ALA A 27 7.74 -0.23 -9.63
N GLU A 28 8.86 -0.68 -9.07
CA GLU A 28 9.26 -2.07 -8.94
C GLU A 28 9.22 -2.44 -7.46
N ILE A 29 8.47 -3.49 -7.14
CA ILE A 29 8.17 -3.94 -5.78
C ILE A 29 8.22 -5.46 -5.78
N CYS A 30 8.81 -6.07 -4.75
CA CYS A 30 8.81 -7.53 -4.65
C CYS A 30 7.45 -8.12 -4.27
N MET A 31 7.25 -9.42 -4.48
CA MET A 31 6.00 -10.10 -4.10
C MET A 31 5.67 -9.97 -2.60
N ASN A 32 6.68 -9.70 -1.76
CA ASN A 32 6.53 -9.40 -0.33
C ASN A 32 6.41 -7.90 0.02
N GLY A 33 6.37 -7.00 -0.97
CA GLY A 33 6.04 -5.58 -0.74
C GLY A 33 7.24 -4.65 -0.53
N HIS A 34 8.47 -5.18 -0.54
CA HIS A 34 9.66 -4.32 -0.49
C HIS A 34 9.81 -3.52 -1.80
N VAL A 35 9.74 -2.19 -1.69
CA VAL A 35 9.99 -1.28 -2.81
C VAL A 35 11.48 -1.34 -3.16
N THR A 36 11.80 -1.85 -4.36
CA THR A 36 13.17 -1.90 -4.88
C THR A 36 13.50 -0.65 -5.68
N ASN A 37 12.54 -0.14 -6.45
CA ASN A 37 12.71 1.08 -7.24
C ASN A 37 11.38 1.80 -7.42
N SER A 38 11.21 3.00 -6.87
CA SER A 38 9.99 3.78 -7.04
C SER A 38 9.96 4.62 -8.33
N SER A 39 10.98 4.57 -9.18
CA SER A 39 11.11 5.40 -10.39
C SER A 39 11.83 4.67 -11.52
N VAL A 40 11.28 3.54 -11.97
CA VAL A 40 11.89 2.65 -12.98
C VAL A 40 12.28 3.39 -14.26
N ASN A 41 11.46 4.33 -14.75
CA ASN A 41 11.76 5.02 -16.01
C ASN A 41 12.94 5.99 -15.86
N LYS A 42 13.07 6.64 -14.69
CA LYS A 42 14.16 7.57 -14.40
C LYS A 42 15.45 6.86 -13.99
N ASN A 43 15.31 5.74 -13.29
CA ASN A 43 16.38 5.05 -12.56
C ASN A 43 16.45 3.58 -12.95
N SER A 44 16.43 3.26 -14.25
CA SER A 44 16.38 1.89 -14.74
C SER A 44 17.57 1.02 -14.30
N GLN A 45 18.72 1.64 -14.03
CA GLN A 45 19.93 0.99 -13.53
C GLN A 45 19.81 0.39 -12.12
N HIS A 46 18.77 0.76 -11.36
CA HIS A 46 18.52 0.22 -10.01
C HIS A 46 17.48 -0.89 -10.00
N CYS A 47 17.00 -1.31 -11.17
CA CYS A 47 16.06 -2.41 -11.28
C CYS A 47 16.77 -3.75 -11.00
N GLN A 48 16.05 -4.67 -10.36
CA GLN A 48 16.54 -6.00 -10.02
C GLN A 48 15.42 -7.03 -10.22
N ASP A 49 15.75 -8.22 -10.74
CA ASP A 49 14.76 -9.27 -10.99
C ASP A 49 14.23 -9.90 -9.68
N TYR A 50 15.05 -9.88 -8.63
CA TYR A 50 14.77 -10.41 -7.31
C TYR A 50 15.15 -9.40 -6.24
N CYS A 51 14.42 -9.40 -5.14
CA CYS A 51 14.63 -8.51 -4.03
C CYS A 51 15.87 -8.90 -3.22
N GLU A 52 16.84 -8.00 -3.10
CA GLU A 52 18.01 -8.18 -2.23
C GLU A 52 17.67 -8.43 -0.74
N LYS A 53 16.50 -7.96 -0.27
CA LYS A 53 16.10 -8.09 1.15
C LYS A 53 15.51 -9.44 1.51
N CYS A 54 14.79 -10.08 0.58
CA CYS A 54 14.00 -11.28 0.90
C CYS A 54 14.03 -12.37 -0.17
N GLY A 55 14.73 -12.17 -1.29
CA GLY A 55 14.85 -13.15 -2.37
C GLY A 55 13.64 -13.29 -3.28
N GLU A 56 12.51 -12.63 -2.98
CA GLU A 56 11.31 -12.73 -3.81
C GLU A 56 11.42 -11.98 -5.14
N LYS A 57 10.70 -12.49 -6.14
CA LYS A 57 10.63 -11.87 -7.47
C LYS A 57 10.07 -10.45 -7.39
N THR A 58 10.58 -9.55 -8.23
CA THR A 58 10.03 -8.20 -8.38
C THR A 58 8.98 -8.12 -9.49
N ILE A 59 8.01 -7.23 -9.29
CA ILE A 59 6.95 -6.95 -10.24
C ILE A 59 6.82 -5.44 -10.46
N ARG A 60 6.38 -5.06 -11.65
CA ARG A 60 6.15 -3.66 -12.06
C ARG A 60 4.72 -3.39 -12.50
N GLU A 61 3.88 -4.41 -12.49
CA GLU A 61 2.50 -4.37 -12.95
C GLU A 61 1.60 -5.20 -12.05
N CYS A 62 0.32 -4.83 -12.02
CA CYS A 62 -0.73 -5.60 -11.35
C CYS A 62 -0.89 -6.98 -12.01
N GLN A 63 -0.91 -8.02 -11.20
CA GLN A 63 -0.99 -9.40 -11.67
C GLN A 63 -2.37 -9.76 -12.24
N ASP A 64 -3.40 -8.98 -11.93
CA ASP A 64 -4.77 -9.21 -12.41
C ASP A 64 -5.11 -8.46 -13.71
N CYS A 65 -4.56 -7.26 -13.90
CA CYS A 65 -4.94 -6.38 -15.02
C CYS A 65 -3.77 -5.78 -15.81
N SER A 66 -2.54 -6.24 -15.53
CA SER A 66 -1.27 -5.85 -16.17
C SER A 66 -1.03 -4.33 -16.21
N THR A 67 -1.67 -3.58 -15.31
CA THR A 67 -1.50 -2.13 -15.27
C THR A 67 -0.24 -1.80 -14.49
N PRO A 68 0.64 -0.91 -15.00
CA PRO A 68 1.85 -0.55 -14.29
C PRO A 68 1.56 -0.03 -12.88
N ILE A 69 2.37 -0.46 -11.91
CA ILE A 69 2.27 0.00 -10.53
C ILE A 69 2.73 1.44 -10.50
N ARG A 70 1.87 2.35 -9.99
CA ARG A 70 2.20 3.77 -9.90
C ARG A 70 3.38 3.96 -8.96
N GLY A 71 4.49 4.44 -9.51
CA GLY A 71 5.68 4.87 -8.77
C GLY A 71 5.56 6.29 -8.25
N LYS A 72 6.71 6.92 -8.04
CA LYS A 72 6.80 8.28 -7.52
C LYS A 72 6.11 9.27 -8.46
N LEU A 73 5.39 10.22 -7.88
CA LEU A 73 4.85 11.38 -8.59
C LEU A 73 5.97 12.38 -8.86
N HIS A 74 6.16 12.74 -10.12
CA HIS A 74 7.05 13.81 -10.55
C HIS A 74 6.23 15.05 -10.85
N VAL A 75 6.73 16.22 -10.47
CA VAL A 75 6.17 17.54 -10.80
C VAL A 75 7.28 18.36 -11.43
N GLU A 76 7.01 18.94 -12.60
CA GLU A 76 7.95 19.80 -13.31
C GLU A 76 8.38 20.98 -12.42
N GLY A 77 9.70 21.20 -12.29
CA GLY A 77 10.25 22.25 -11.41
C GLY A 77 10.13 21.99 -9.90
N GLY A 78 9.50 20.88 -9.49
CA GLY A 78 9.32 20.52 -8.09
C GLY A 78 10.56 19.88 -7.47
N PHE A 79 11.00 20.41 -6.33
CA PHE A 79 12.04 19.79 -5.49
C PHE A 79 11.39 19.22 -4.22
N GLY A 80 11.38 17.90 -4.09
CA GLY A 80 10.82 17.21 -2.93
C GLY A 80 11.13 15.72 -2.91
N SER A 81 11.64 15.23 -1.77
CA SER A 81 11.75 13.80 -1.49
C SER A 81 10.50 13.37 -0.70
N THR A 82 9.43 12.98 -1.39
CA THR A 82 8.37 12.23 -0.75
C THR A 82 8.83 10.79 -0.55
N HIS A 83 8.59 10.24 0.65
CA HIS A 83 8.70 8.81 0.88
C HIS A 83 7.63 8.10 0.04
N TYR A 84 8.02 7.00 -0.59
CA TYR A 84 7.14 6.19 -1.43
C TYR A 84 6.83 4.90 -0.67
N TYR A 85 5.54 4.63 -0.49
CA TYR A 85 5.03 3.41 0.12
C TYR A 85 4.41 2.53 -0.97
N ALA A 86 4.56 1.22 -0.83
CA ALA A 86 3.92 0.27 -1.73
C ALA A 86 2.38 0.44 -1.63
N PRO A 87 1.66 0.59 -2.76
CA PRO A 87 0.21 0.68 -2.72
C PRO A 87 -0.39 -0.67 -2.30
N SER A 88 -1.42 -0.69 -1.46
CA SER A 88 -2.08 -1.96 -1.08
C SER A 88 -2.97 -2.53 -2.19
N TYR A 89 -3.52 -1.66 -3.04
CA TYR A 89 -4.48 -2.02 -4.08
C TYR A 89 -4.15 -1.41 -5.43
N CYS A 90 -4.51 -2.12 -6.49
CA CYS A 90 -4.37 -1.61 -7.85
C CYS A 90 -5.33 -0.44 -8.09
N HIS A 91 -4.78 0.71 -8.49
CA HIS A 91 -5.56 1.91 -8.81
C HIS A 91 -6.53 1.75 -9.99
N LYS A 92 -6.42 0.68 -10.80
CA LYS A 92 -7.25 0.45 -11.99
C LYS A 92 -8.31 -0.61 -11.78
N CYS A 93 -7.95 -1.80 -11.29
CA CYS A 93 -8.91 -2.89 -11.09
C CYS A 93 -9.42 -3.01 -9.65
N GLY A 94 -8.74 -2.41 -8.66
CA GLY A 94 -9.14 -2.51 -7.26
C GLY A 94 -8.70 -3.80 -6.55
N ASN A 95 -8.08 -4.76 -7.24
CA ASN A 95 -7.59 -5.98 -6.59
C ASN A 95 -6.37 -5.68 -5.69
N PRO A 96 -6.23 -6.40 -4.57
CA PRO A 96 -5.07 -6.28 -3.69
C PRO A 96 -3.81 -6.72 -4.43
N PHE A 97 -2.68 -6.13 -4.07
CA PHE A 97 -1.39 -6.64 -4.52
C PHE A 97 -0.95 -7.86 -3.68
N PRO A 98 -0.03 -8.70 -4.20
CA PRO A 98 0.40 -9.93 -3.52
C PRO A 98 0.87 -9.70 -2.07
N TRP A 99 1.57 -8.60 -1.81
CA TRP A 99 2.04 -8.27 -0.46
C TRP A 99 0.89 -7.93 0.50
N THR A 100 -0.19 -7.33 0.02
CA THR A 100 -1.38 -7.07 0.85
C THR A 100 -2.07 -8.36 1.23
N GLU A 101 -2.23 -9.29 0.30
CA GLU A 101 -2.79 -10.62 0.59
C GLU A 101 -1.90 -11.40 1.56
N ALA A 102 -0.58 -11.37 1.35
CA ALA A 102 0.40 -12.02 2.21
C ALA A 102 0.36 -11.45 3.65
N THR A 103 0.33 -10.13 3.79
CA THR A 103 0.21 -9.46 5.10
C THR A 103 -1.09 -9.83 5.80
N LEU A 104 -2.22 -9.80 5.09
CA LEU A 104 -3.53 -10.19 5.65
C LEU A 104 -3.54 -11.65 6.10
N LYS A 105 -2.95 -12.55 5.31
CA LYS A 105 -2.84 -13.97 5.65
C LYS A 105 -1.97 -14.17 6.88
N ALA A 106 -0.78 -13.57 6.91
CA ALA A 106 0.14 -13.66 8.04
C ALA A 106 -0.48 -13.08 9.33
N ALA A 107 -1.28 -12.01 9.23
CA ALA A 107 -1.96 -11.43 10.38
C ALA A 107 -3.03 -12.37 10.96
N LYS A 108 -3.74 -13.11 10.10
CA LYS A 108 -4.72 -14.13 10.51
C LYS A 108 -4.03 -15.31 11.18
N GLU A 109 -2.92 -15.78 10.62
CA GLU A 109 -2.08 -16.83 11.23
C GLU A 109 -1.57 -16.38 12.60
N LEU A 110 -1.03 -15.16 12.71
CA LEU A 110 -0.53 -14.63 13.98
C LEU A 110 -1.61 -14.50 15.04
N ALA A 111 -2.85 -14.15 14.66
CA ALA A 111 -3.97 -14.09 15.58
C ALA A 111 -4.36 -15.45 16.18
N GLN A 112 -4.12 -16.55 15.45
CA GLN A 112 -4.38 -17.91 15.94
C GLN A 112 -3.35 -18.37 16.98
N GLU A 113 -2.14 -17.78 16.95
CA GLU A 113 -1.06 -18.07 17.89
C GLU A 113 -1.15 -17.23 19.19
N VAL A 114 -2.10 -16.30 19.28
CA VAL A 114 -2.30 -15.49 20.50
C VAL A 114 -3.11 -16.28 21.52
N GLU A 115 -2.46 -16.80 22.56
CA GLU A 115 -3.10 -17.61 23.61
C GLU A 115 -4.26 -16.89 24.33
N GLU A 116 -4.21 -15.55 24.42
CA GLU A 116 -5.26 -14.76 25.06
C GLU A 116 -6.51 -14.57 24.20
N PHE A 117 -6.48 -14.92 22.92
CA PHE A 117 -7.61 -14.75 22.03
C PHE A 117 -8.56 -15.94 22.10
N SER A 118 -9.83 -15.66 22.39
CA SER A 118 -10.91 -16.62 22.16
C SER A 118 -11.22 -16.74 20.67
N GLN A 119 -11.99 -17.77 20.28
CA GLN A 119 -12.45 -17.89 18.88
C GLN A 119 -13.23 -16.65 18.42
N GLU A 120 -14.06 -16.07 19.29
CA GLU A 120 -14.77 -14.81 19.00
C GLU A 120 -13.79 -13.64 18.77
N ASP A 121 -12.69 -13.59 19.53
CA ASP A 121 -11.66 -12.57 19.35
C ASP A 121 -10.93 -12.72 18.01
N ILE A 122 -10.60 -13.96 17.60
CA ILE A 122 -9.98 -14.26 16.30
C ILE A 122 -10.91 -13.86 15.16
N ASP A 123 -12.21 -14.15 15.28
CA ASP A 123 -13.20 -13.81 14.27
C ASP A 123 -13.34 -12.28 14.13
N ILE A 124 -13.40 -11.55 15.26
CA ILE A 124 -13.46 -10.08 15.26
C ILE A 124 -12.16 -9.47 14.71
N PHE A 125 -11.01 -10.01 15.10
CA PHE A 125 -9.69 -9.57 14.60
C PHE A 125 -9.64 -9.71 13.08
N THR A 126 -9.94 -10.91 12.59
CA THR A 126 -9.88 -11.27 11.16
C THR A 126 -10.85 -10.44 10.33
N ALA A 127 -12.10 -10.29 10.80
CA ALA A 127 -13.13 -9.50 10.11
C ALA A 127 -12.80 -8.00 10.08
N SER A 128 -11.95 -7.52 10.99
CA SER A 128 -11.55 -6.10 11.01
C SER A 128 -10.46 -5.79 9.98
N LEU A 129 -9.66 -6.77 9.55
CA LEU A 129 -8.45 -6.51 8.75
C LEU A 129 -8.74 -5.81 7.43
N ASP A 130 -9.79 -6.21 6.70
CA ASP A 130 -10.11 -5.65 5.38
C ASP A 130 -10.45 -4.15 5.46
N ASP A 131 -11.13 -3.71 6.53
CA ASP A 131 -11.48 -2.30 6.76
C ASP A 131 -10.32 -1.48 7.35
N LEU A 132 -9.29 -2.13 7.91
CA LEU A 132 -8.11 -1.42 8.43
C LEU A 132 -7.20 -0.92 7.32
N ILE A 133 -7.10 -1.66 6.21
CA ILE A 133 -6.17 -1.39 5.11
C ILE A 133 -6.69 -0.38 4.09
N VAL A 134 -7.97 -0.02 4.17
CA VAL A 134 -8.59 1.02 3.34
C VAL A 134 -9.14 2.15 4.21
N ASP A 135 -9.18 3.37 3.68
CA ASP A 135 -9.88 4.51 4.30
C ASP A 135 -11.33 4.55 3.81
N ASN A 136 -12.23 3.91 4.55
CA ASN A 136 -13.67 3.83 4.27
C ASN A 136 -14.50 4.23 5.52
N PRO A 137 -15.84 4.37 5.43
CA PRO A 137 -16.67 4.74 6.58
C PRO A 137 -16.59 3.77 7.77
N HIS A 138 -16.24 2.50 7.55
CA HIS A 138 -16.12 1.45 8.55
C HIS A 138 -14.74 1.37 9.20
N THR A 139 -13.69 1.98 8.62
CA THR A 139 -12.31 1.95 9.14
C THR A 139 -12.21 2.32 10.62
N LYS A 140 -12.95 3.33 11.08
CA LYS A 140 -12.95 3.72 12.49
C LYS A 140 -13.53 2.64 13.40
N VAL A 141 -14.58 1.97 12.94
CA VAL A 141 -15.24 0.88 13.69
C VAL A 141 -14.30 -0.32 13.76
N ALA A 142 -13.70 -0.69 12.64
CA ALA A 142 -12.71 -1.76 12.57
C ALA A 142 -11.48 -1.47 13.45
N ALA A 143 -10.94 -0.25 13.40
CA ALA A 143 -9.80 0.17 14.23
C ALA A 143 -10.09 0.09 15.72
N VAL A 144 -11.28 0.51 16.17
CA VAL A 144 -11.68 0.40 17.59
C VAL A 144 -11.83 -1.06 18.01
N LYS A 145 -12.50 -1.89 17.19
CA LYS A 145 -12.64 -3.33 17.47
C LYS A 145 -11.27 -4.01 17.53
N PHE A 146 -10.44 -3.79 16.53
CA PHE A 146 -9.09 -4.32 16.43
C PHE A 146 -8.24 -3.91 17.64
N LYS A 147 -8.23 -2.62 18.00
CA LYS A 147 -7.51 -2.13 19.18
C LYS A 147 -7.97 -2.81 20.47
N LYS A 148 -9.30 -3.00 20.63
CA LYS A 148 -9.86 -3.70 21.78
C LYS A 148 -9.37 -5.15 21.86
N ILE A 149 -9.36 -5.87 20.74
CA ILE A 149 -8.85 -7.25 20.70
C ILE A 149 -7.34 -7.28 20.95
N LEU A 150 -6.57 -6.46 20.23
CA LEU A 150 -5.12 -6.35 20.37
C LEU A 150 -4.70 -6.03 21.81
N SER A 151 -5.51 -5.28 22.56
CA SER A 151 -5.21 -4.95 23.96
C SER A 151 -5.07 -6.17 24.88
N LYS A 152 -5.72 -7.30 24.54
CA LYS A 152 -5.68 -8.56 25.29
C LYS A 152 -4.37 -9.32 25.14
N ALA A 153 -3.70 -9.19 23.99
CA ALA A 153 -2.47 -9.91 23.71
C ALA A 153 -1.32 -9.46 24.63
N GLN A 154 -0.31 -10.31 24.80
CA GLN A 154 0.96 -9.89 25.43
C GLN A 154 1.76 -8.95 24.53
N GLN A 155 2.67 -8.15 25.13
CA GLN A 155 3.45 -7.15 24.39
C GLN A 155 4.25 -7.70 23.20
N PRO A 156 4.94 -8.86 23.30
CA PRO A 156 5.64 -9.41 22.14
C PRO A 156 4.72 -9.67 20.94
N MET A 157 3.49 -10.10 21.21
CA MET A 157 2.48 -10.32 20.16
C MET A 157 1.95 -9.01 19.59
N LYS A 158 1.75 -7.98 20.44
CA LYS A 158 1.39 -6.63 19.96
C LYS A 158 2.45 -6.05 19.04
N ASP A 159 3.73 -6.21 19.40
CA ASP A 159 4.85 -5.75 18.60
C ASP A 159 4.94 -6.50 17.27
N ALA A 160 4.76 -7.82 17.28
CA ALA A 160 4.73 -8.62 16.05
C ALA A 160 3.59 -8.20 15.12
N ILE A 161 2.38 -8.01 15.65
CA ILE A 161 1.22 -7.55 14.88
C ILE A 161 1.45 -6.12 14.34
N TYR A 162 2.06 -5.24 15.14
CA TYR A 162 2.42 -3.89 14.72
C TYR A 162 3.39 -3.90 13.54
N GLN A 163 4.52 -4.60 13.66
CA GLN A 163 5.55 -4.66 12.63
C GLN A 163 5.01 -5.23 11.31
N LEU A 164 4.07 -6.17 11.40
CA LEU A 164 3.44 -6.76 10.23
C LEU A 164 2.48 -5.80 9.51
N LEU A 165 1.69 -5.02 10.25
CA LEU A 165 0.56 -4.27 9.68
C LEU A 165 0.85 -2.80 9.42
N ILE A 166 1.86 -2.20 10.05
CA ILE A 166 2.03 -0.74 10.11
C ILE A 166 2.11 -0.04 8.75
N ASP A 167 2.74 -0.70 7.76
CA ASP A 167 2.92 -0.18 6.40
C ASP A 167 1.74 -0.49 5.47
N THR A 168 0.81 -1.34 5.90
CA THR A 168 -0.34 -1.79 5.08
C THR A 168 -1.65 -1.15 5.52
N VAL A 169 -1.81 -0.84 6.81
CA VAL A 169 -3.03 -0.22 7.32
C VAL A 169 -3.16 1.24 6.87
N SER A 170 -4.40 1.69 6.75
CA SER A 170 -4.71 3.10 6.47
C SER A 170 -4.16 4.03 7.55
N GLU A 171 -3.91 5.27 7.15
CA GLU A 171 -3.51 6.36 8.05
C GLU A 171 -4.50 6.52 9.21
N THR A 172 -5.80 6.42 8.92
CA THR A 172 -6.86 6.51 9.93
C THR A 172 -6.77 5.37 10.93
N ALA A 173 -6.63 4.13 10.47
CA ALA A 173 -6.50 2.97 11.33
C ALA A 173 -5.24 3.07 12.19
N ARG A 174 -4.10 3.43 11.61
CA ARG A 174 -2.82 3.57 12.32
C ARG A 174 -2.95 4.52 13.52
N LYS A 175 -3.48 5.71 13.30
CA LYS A 175 -3.64 6.74 14.35
C LYS A 175 -4.57 6.32 15.48
N ILE A 176 -5.53 5.43 15.21
CA ILE A 176 -6.46 4.94 16.24
C ILE A 176 -5.81 3.80 17.04
N VAL A 177 -5.23 2.82 16.34
CA VAL A 177 -4.67 1.61 16.96
C VAL A 177 -3.37 1.94 17.72
N TRP A 178 -2.47 2.70 17.10
CA TRP A 178 -1.15 3.09 17.63
C TRP A 178 -0.96 4.62 17.64
N PRO A 179 -1.59 5.33 18.59
CA PRO A 179 -1.56 6.80 18.65
C PRO A 179 -0.24 7.39 19.15
N ASP A 180 0.58 6.61 19.86
CA ASP A 180 1.77 7.07 20.59
C ASP A 180 3.08 6.86 19.80
N ILE A 181 2.98 6.51 18.52
CA ILE A 181 4.10 6.29 17.58
C ILE A 181 3.94 7.25 16.40
#